data_AF-A0A0V9UET2-F1
#
_entry.id   AF-A0A0V9UET2-F1
#
_cell.length_a   1.000
_cell.length_b   1.000
_cell.length_c   1.000
_cell.angle_alpha   90.00
_cell.angle_beta   90.00
_cell.angle_gamma   90.00
#
_symmetry.space_group_name_H-M   'P 1'
#
loop_
_entity.id
_entity.type
_entity.pdbx_description
1 polymer ?
#
loop_
_entity_poly.entity_id
_entity_poly.type
_entity_poly.pdbx_seq_one_letter_code
_entity_poly.pdbx_strand_id
1 'polypeptide(L)'
;MPNRIGTTLAATSVVIALAGCGQSTPAESDISAPTGADASAPTGECAPTPAADVSTAEGWIGYLAENSDTVAVAVDDGNGGTFEQRPDERQPLASAVKVVHLAAYARAVAAGELSPDERVPLADWERWYLPDTDGGAHPRALERLGVNDPEDTVTLDEMVSAMIQESDNAVPDYLRDRLGDAALREAAAQGGWDDFTPPTMLGNTLALLDPTLDDSSAVWDAARRYASDPAYRVEAVQHPVPEDLFARVDRVQRFDNTGSAAELTALHRAIADGSFGAGGDLARTHLEWQPSPVPGFEGVGFKGGSLPGILTDAVTFRRDDGTIATTVMLASGMSDSDYAGALESFAHQEMLAAAANDPDFLERIRCAM
;
A
#
# COMPACT_ATOMS: atom_id res chain seq x y z
N MET A 1 -21.36 12.83 24.37
CA MET A 1 -21.04 12.60 22.94
C MET A 1 -19.83 11.69 22.94
N PRO A 2 -19.94 10.41 22.57
CA PRO A 2 -18.76 9.55 22.55
C PRO A 2 -17.81 10.07 21.47
N ASN A 3 -16.52 10.16 21.82
CA ASN A 3 -15.44 10.64 20.97
C ASN A 3 -15.44 9.84 19.66
N ARG A 4 -15.89 10.46 18.57
CA ARG A 4 -15.73 9.92 17.22
C ARG A 4 -14.25 9.96 16.87
N ILE A 5 -13.77 8.93 16.19
CA ILE A 5 -12.44 8.91 15.58
C ILE A 5 -12.43 10.00 14.50
N GLY A 6 -12.12 11.23 14.91
CA GLY A 6 -11.69 12.28 14.02
C GLY A 6 -10.21 12.12 13.74
N THR A 7 -9.78 10.96 13.21
CA THR A 7 -8.51 10.92 12.49
C THR A 7 -8.79 11.49 11.12
N THR A 8 -8.51 12.78 10.98
CA THR A 8 -8.24 13.38 9.67
C THR A 8 -6.95 12.76 9.15
N LEU A 9 -7.01 11.51 8.67
CA LEU A 9 -5.95 10.87 7.91
C LEU A 9 -6.48 10.68 6.49
N ALA A 10 -6.00 11.57 5.65
CA ALA A 10 -6.07 11.45 4.22
C ALA A 10 -5.48 10.08 3.78
N ALA A 11 -6.34 9.16 3.32
CA ALA A 11 -6.00 8.45 2.09
C ALA A 11 -6.42 9.39 0.95
N THR A 12 -5.75 10.53 0.88
CA THR A 12 -5.65 11.27 -0.37
C THR A 12 -4.45 10.64 -1.03
N SER A 13 -4.64 10.07 -2.21
CA SER A 13 -3.57 9.81 -3.15
C SER A 13 -2.82 11.13 -3.33
N VAL A 14 -1.77 11.36 -2.54
CA VAL A 14 -0.84 12.44 -2.80
C VAL A 14 -0.02 11.96 -3.97
N VAL A 15 -0.51 12.38 -5.14
CA VAL A 15 0.25 12.72 -6.32
C VAL A 15 1.70 12.96 -5.92
N ILE A 16 2.62 12.15 -6.45
CA ILE A 16 4.03 12.47 -6.49
C ILE A 16 4.14 13.81 -7.25
N ALA A 17 4.08 14.92 -6.52
CA ALA A 17 4.28 16.24 -7.08
C ALA A 17 5.79 16.51 -7.04
N LEU A 18 6.53 15.81 -7.92
CA LEU A 18 7.92 16.16 -8.18
C LEU A 18 7.91 17.54 -8.85
N ALA A 19 8.12 18.58 -8.04
CA ALA A 19 8.39 19.92 -8.52
C ALA A 19 9.72 19.88 -9.28
N GLY A 20 9.63 19.81 -10.61
CA GLY A 20 10.77 20.00 -11.49
C GLY A 20 11.40 21.37 -11.22
N CYS A 21 12.62 21.37 -10.70
CA CYS A 21 13.45 22.58 -10.67
C CYS A 21 13.57 23.13 -12.09
N GLY A 22 13.16 24.39 -12.22
CA GLY A 22 12.89 25.05 -13.48
C GLY A 22 14.07 25.10 -14.46
N GLN A 23 13.68 25.11 -15.73
CA GLN A 23 14.50 25.45 -16.87
C GLN A 23 15.04 26.88 -16.71
N SER A 24 16.32 27.00 -16.36
CA SER A 24 17.09 28.20 -16.63
C SER A 24 17.53 28.16 -18.09
N THR A 25 16.98 29.05 -18.92
CA THR A 25 17.51 29.34 -20.26
C THR A 25 19.02 29.66 -20.17
N PRO A 26 19.88 29.12 -21.04
CA PRO A 26 21.30 29.46 -21.01
C PRO A 26 21.51 30.85 -21.63
N ALA A 27 22.05 31.76 -20.82
CA ALA A 27 22.69 32.96 -21.33
C ALA A 27 24.04 32.55 -21.95
N GLU A 28 24.26 32.96 -23.21
CA GLU A 28 25.54 32.87 -23.90
C GLU A 28 26.67 33.41 -23.00
N SER A 29 27.66 32.56 -22.75
CA SER A 29 28.95 32.99 -22.22
C SER A 29 30.05 32.18 -22.91
N ASP A 30 30.86 32.91 -23.68
CA ASP A 30 32.14 32.48 -24.24
C ASP A 30 33.04 31.91 -23.14
N ILE A 31 33.43 30.63 -23.22
CA ILE A 31 34.56 30.11 -22.45
C ILE A 31 35.44 29.21 -23.33
N SER A 32 36.65 29.72 -23.56
CA SER A 32 37.84 29.02 -24.04
C SER A 32 38.12 27.73 -23.26
N ALA A 33 38.44 26.66 -23.97
CA ALA A 33 38.81 25.36 -23.41
C ALA A 33 40.09 25.42 -22.53
N PRO A 34 40.09 24.81 -21.34
CA PRO A 34 41.30 24.32 -20.72
C PRO A 34 41.47 22.82 -21.05
N THR A 35 42.61 22.51 -21.64
CA THR A 35 43.14 21.15 -21.80
C THR A 35 43.61 20.60 -20.46
N GLY A 36 43.19 19.38 -20.16
CA GLY A 36 43.85 18.49 -19.18
C GLY A 36 43.23 18.49 -17.79
N ALA A 37 42.43 17.47 -17.51
CA ALA A 37 42.30 16.90 -16.18
C ALA A 37 42.12 15.39 -16.34
N ASP A 38 43.00 14.63 -15.70
CA ASP A 38 42.94 13.17 -15.59
C ASP A 38 41.57 12.72 -15.12
N ALA A 39 40.99 11.75 -15.82
CA ALA A 39 39.84 11.00 -15.35
C ALA A 39 40.27 10.12 -14.18
N SER A 40 40.22 10.68 -12.98
CA SER A 40 40.25 9.92 -11.73
C SER A 40 39.01 9.04 -11.71
N ALA A 41 39.20 7.72 -11.61
CA ALA A 41 38.12 6.80 -11.26
C ALA A 41 37.45 7.26 -9.95
N PRO A 42 36.13 7.06 -9.76
CA PRO A 42 35.49 7.40 -8.50
C PRO A 42 36.13 6.54 -7.41
N THR A 43 36.81 7.19 -6.47
CA THR A 43 37.22 6.56 -5.22
C THR A 43 35.95 6.22 -4.47
N GLY A 44 35.63 4.92 -4.38
CA GLY A 44 34.43 4.38 -3.74
C GLY A 44 34.41 4.58 -2.23
N GLU A 45 34.38 5.82 -1.76
CA GLU A 45 34.10 6.17 -0.38
C GLU A 45 32.62 6.55 -0.27
N CYS A 46 31.87 5.76 0.50
CA CYS A 46 30.48 6.05 0.82
C CYS A 46 30.34 7.43 1.48
N ALA A 47 29.34 8.20 1.06
CA ALA A 47 28.98 9.44 1.73
C ALA A 47 28.49 9.14 3.17
N PRO A 48 28.68 10.06 4.12
CA PRO A 48 28.14 9.89 5.47
C PRO A 48 26.62 9.72 5.46
N THR A 49 26.10 8.80 6.28
CA THR A 49 24.66 8.60 6.48
C THR A 49 24.00 9.90 6.94
N PRO A 50 22.93 10.37 6.27
CA PRO A 50 22.14 11.52 6.73
C PRO A 50 21.56 11.28 8.13
N ALA A 51 21.23 12.36 8.84
CA ALA A 51 20.46 12.23 10.09
C ALA A 51 19.04 11.70 9.77
N ALA A 52 18.50 10.85 10.65
CA ALA A 52 17.14 10.35 10.50
C ALA A 52 16.11 11.48 10.52
N ASP A 53 15.27 11.53 9.49
CA ASP A 53 14.18 12.48 9.35
C ASP A 53 13.12 11.93 8.38
N VAL A 54 11.86 11.87 8.83
CA VAL A 54 10.76 11.34 8.03
C VAL A 54 10.15 12.36 7.04
N SER A 55 10.61 13.61 7.07
CA SER A 55 10.04 14.70 6.27
C SER A 55 10.72 14.95 4.92
N THR A 56 11.84 14.26 4.63
CA THR A 56 12.58 14.39 3.36
C THR A 56 13.06 13.02 2.87
N ALA A 57 13.14 12.84 1.54
CA ALA A 57 13.62 11.58 0.96
C ALA A 57 15.04 11.21 1.44
N GLU A 58 15.89 12.22 1.63
CA GLU A 58 17.24 12.08 2.19
C GLU A 58 17.25 11.65 3.65
N GLY A 59 16.39 12.24 4.46
CA GLY A 59 16.24 11.89 5.87
C GLY A 59 15.78 10.44 6.08
N TRP A 60 14.99 9.91 5.14
CA TRP A 60 14.57 8.51 5.16
C TRP A 60 15.75 7.54 5.05
N ILE A 61 16.86 7.90 4.38
CA ILE A 61 18.09 7.07 4.39
C ILE A 61 18.61 6.91 5.83
N GLY A 62 18.67 8.00 6.59
CA GLY A 62 19.02 7.96 8.01
C GLY A 62 18.00 7.19 8.86
N TYR A 63 16.72 7.37 8.58
CA TYR A 63 15.64 6.68 9.29
C TYR A 63 15.71 5.17 9.12
N LEU A 64 15.97 4.68 7.90
CA LEU A 64 16.16 3.26 7.62
C LEU A 64 17.34 2.67 8.42
N ALA A 65 18.43 3.43 8.57
CA ALA A 65 19.64 3.00 9.26
C ALA A 65 19.41 2.87 10.77
N GLU A 66 18.76 3.88 11.35
CA GLU A 66 18.45 3.90 12.79
C GLU A 66 17.35 2.90 13.18
N ASN A 67 16.49 2.50 12.24
CA ASN A 67 15.33 1.64 12.47
C ASN A 67 15.40 0.31 11.71
N SER A 68 16.62 -0.23 11.53
CA SER A 68 16.83 -1.47 10.77
C SER A 68 16.12 -2.71 11.34
N ASP A 69 15.83 -2.71 12.65
CA ASP A 69 15.09 -3.78 13.33
C ASP A 69 13.55 -3.68 13.18
N THR A 70 13.02 -2.58 12.66
CA THR A 70 11.56 -2.34 12.54
C THR A 70 11.11 -1.95 11.14
N VAL A 71 12.04 -1.68 10.22
CA VAL A 71 11.76 -1.41 8.81
C VAL A 71 12.32 -2.52 7.92
N ALA A 72 11.47 -3.10 7.07
CA ALA A 72 11.85 -3.99 5.98
C ALA A 72 11.74 -3.25 4.64
N VAL A 73 12.72 -3.44 3.76
CA VAL A 73 12.78 -2.78 2.45
C VAL A 73 13.22 -3.78 1.39
N ALA A 74 12.61 -3.71 0.21
CA ALA A 74 13.08 -4.39 -0.99
C ALA A 74 12.99 -3.42 -2.18
N VAL A 75 14.10 -3.23 -2.88
CA VAL A 75 14.20 -2.39 -4.07
C VAL A 75 14.87 -3.17 -5.18
N ASP A 76 14.27 -3.15 -6.37
CA ASP A 76 14.87 -3.53 -7.64
C ASP A 76 14.57 -2.40 -8.65
N ASP A 77 15.60 -1.73 -9.16
CA ASP A 77 15.46 -0.61 -10.10
C ASP A 77 15.11 -1.04 -11.54
N GLY A 78 15.08 -2.36 -11.80
CA GLY A 78 14.83 -2.97 -13.11
C GLY A 78 16.03 -2.94 -14.06
N ASN A 79 17.15 -2.36 -13.64
CA ASN A 79 18.39 -2.16 -14.40
C ASN A 79 19.60 -2.88 -13.76
N GLY A 80 19.34 -3.75 -12.79
CA GLY A 80 20.35 -4.56 -12.08
C GLY A 80 20.80 -3.97 -10.75
N GLY A 81 20.27 -2.81 -10.35
CA GLY A 81 20.45 -2.26 -9.01
C GLY A 81 19.38 -2.79 -8.06
N THR A 82 19.81 -3.51 -7.02
CA THR A 82 18.92 -4.00 -5.94
C THR A 82 19.37 -3.56 -4.55
N PHE A 83 18.46 -3.48 -3.60
CA PHE A 83 18.75 -3.32 -2.18
C PHE A 83 17.67 -4.04 -1.36
N GLU A 84 18.08 -4.78 -0.34
CA GLU A 84 17.16 -5.52 0.52
C GLU A 84 17.59 -5.38 1.99
N GLN A 85 16.61 -5.11 2.84
CA GLN A 85 16.74 -5.11 4.29
C GLN A 85 15.59 -5.91 4.87
N ARG A 86 15.91 -7.03 5.51
CA ARG A 86 14.92 -7.95 6.13
C ARG A 86 13.75 -8.29 5.18
N PRO A 87 14.02 -8.66 3.92
CA PRO A 87 12.97 -8.80 2.90
C PRO A 87 11.94 -9.87 3.25
N ASP A 88 12.34 -10.91 4.00
CA ASP A 88 11.49 -12.03 4.42
C ASP A 88 10.80 -11.83 5.79
N GLU A 89 11.04 -10.71 6.47
CA GLU A 89 10.43 -10.49 7.79
C GLU A 89 8.92 -10.30 7.66
N ARG A 90 8.15 -11.05 8.45
CA ARG A 90 6.70 -10.89 8.57
C ARG A 90 6.38 -9.65 9.39
N GLN A 91 5.83 -8.63 8.73
CA GLN A 91 5.39 -7.39 9.36
C GLN A 91 3.93 -7.07 9.04
N PRO A 92 3.26 -6.25 9.87
CA PRO A 92 1.95 -5.70 9.56
C PRO A 92 1.89 -5.04 8.17
N LEU A 93 0.85 -5.35 7.39
CA LEU A 93 0.70 -4.81 6.02
C LEU A 93 -0.32 -3.67 5.91
N ALA A 94 -1.17 -3.49 6.93
CA ALA A 94 -2.33 -2.63 6.83
C ALA A 94 -3.11 -2.88 5.51
N SER A 95 -3.48 -1.83 4.79
CA SER A 95 -4.23 -1.95 3.54
C SER A 95 -3.42 -2.44 2.32
N ALA A 96 -2.11 -2.66 2.43
CA ALA A 96 -1.31 -3.14 1.30
C ALA A 96 -1.76 -4.53 0.83
N VAL A 97 -2.21 -5.38 1.77
CA VAL A 97 -2.71 -6.75 1.50
C VAL A 97 -3.93 -6.80 0.56
N LYS A 98 -4.61 -5.67 0.33
CA LYS A 98 -5.73 -5.58 -0.63
C LYS A 98 -5.30 -5.90 -2.06
N VAL A 99 -4.00 -5.84 -2.37
CA VAL A 99 -3.47 -6.31 -3.65
C VAL A 99 -3.75 -7.80 -3.89
N VAL A 100 -3.77 -8.64 -2.84
CA VAL A 100 -4.14 -10.06 -2.97
C VAL A 100 -5.63 -10.22 -3.28
N HIS A 101 -6.48 -9.37 -2.69
CA HIS A 101 -7.92 -9.38 -2.96
C HIS A 101 -8.22 -8.93 -4.39
N LEU A 102 -7.48 -7.94 -4.89
CA LEU A 102 -7.53 -7.51 -6.29
C LEU A 102 -7.08 -8.63 -7.23
N ALA A 103 -5.98 -9.30 -6.92
CA ALA A 103 -5.47 -10.42 -7.71
C ALA A 103 -6.50 -11.57 -7.78
N ALA A 104 -7.16 -11.89 -6.66
CA ALA A 104 -8.22 -12.90 -6.60
C ALA A 104 -9.45 -12.52 -7.43
N TYR A 105 -9.90 -11.27 -7.31
CA TYR A 105 -10.97 -10.73 -8.16
C TYR A 105 -10.62 -10.85 -9.65
N ALA A 106 -9.44 -10.37 -10.03
CA ALA A 106 -9.04 -10.31 -11.43
C ALA A 106 -8.89 -11.72 -12.04
N ARG A 107 -8.38 -12.68 -11.26
CA ARG A 107 -8.31 -14.09 -11.65
C ARG A 107 -9.70 -14.69 -11.85
N ALA A 108 -10.64 -14.43 -10.93
CA ALA A 108 -12.01 -14.93 -11.03
C ALA A 108 -12.77 -14.32 -12.23
N VAL A 109 -12.52 -13.04 -12.55
CA VAL A 109 -13.04 -12.41 -13.79
C VAL A 109 -12.45 -13.08 -15.03
N ALA A 110 -11.14 -13.30 -15.06
CA ALA A 110 -10.49 -13.96 -16.19
C ALA A 110 -10.96 -15.42 -16.40
N ALA A 111 -11.35 -16.10 -15.32
CA ALA A 111 -11.95 -17.43 -15.36
C ALA A 111 -13.45 -17.43 -15.75
N GLY A 112 -14.09 -16.25 -15.81
CA GLY A 112 -15.52 -16.11 -16.06
C GLY A 112 -16.41 -16.49 -14.87
N GLU A 113 -15.84 -16.59 -13.67
CA GLU A 113 -16.56 -16.88 -12.42
C GLU A 113 -17.24 -15.64 -11.84
N LEU A 114 -16.63 -14.47 -12.06
CA LEU A 114 -17.19 -13.16 -11.74
C LEU A 114 -17.38 -12.33 -13.01
N SER A 115 -18.39 -11.46 -12.99
CA SER A 115 -18.58 -10.44 -14.01
C SER A 115 -18.21 -9.07 -13.43
N PRO A 116 -17.30 -8.29 -14.05
CA PRO A 116 -16.98 -6.95 -13.58
C PRO A 116 -18.23 -6.03 -13.61
N ASP A 117 -19.11 -6.23 -14.60
CA ASP A 117 -20.35 -5.47 -14.77
C ASP A 117 -21.50 -5.90 -13.85
N GLU A 118 -21.28 -6.90 -12.98
CA GLU A 118 -22.31 -7.34 -12.05
C GLU A 118 -22.77 -6.20 -11.16
N ARG A 119 -24.08 -5.98 -11.07
CA ARG A 119 -24.68 -4.93 -10.25
C ARG A 119 -24.88 -5.43 -8.82
N VAL A 120 -24.21 -4.78 -7.88
CA VAL A 120 -24.29 -5.04 -6.44
C VAL A 120 -25.09 -3.91 -5.78
N PRO A 121 -26.15 -4.22 -5.00
CA PRO A 121 -26.85 -3.22 -4.18
C PRO A 121 -25.91 -2.56 -3.17
N LEU A 122 -26.04 -1.25 -2.96
CA LEU A 122 -25.23 -0.52 -1.98
C LEU A 122 -25.31 -1.16 -0.59
N ALA A 123 -26.52 -1.58 -0.17
CA ALA A 123 -26.71 -2.26 1.12
C ALA A 123 -25.90 -3.56 1.29
N ASP A 124 -25.58 -4.27 0.19
CA ASP A 124 -24.74 -5.47 0.24
C ASP A 124 -23.25 -5.15 0.37
N TRP A 125 -22.82 -3.98 -0.08
CA TRP A 125 -21.48 -3.44 0.18
C TRP A 125 -21.39 -2.91 1.62
N GLU A 126 -22.32 -2.02 2.00
CA GLU A 126 -22.31 -1.32 3.29
C GLU A 126 -22.42 -2.26 4.51
N ARG A 127 -23.00 -3.45 4.36
CA ARG A 127 -23.05 -4.41 5.48
C ARG A 127 -21.67 -4.82 6.00
N TRP A 128 -20.63 -4.70 5.18
CA TRP A 128 -19.23 -4.97 5.54
C TRP A 128 -18.48 -3.74 6.04
N TYR A 129 -19.10 -2.56 6.00
CA TYR A 129 -18.49 -1.31 6.42
C TYR A 129 -18.81 -1.01 7.88
N LEU A 130 -17.78 -0.77 8.68
CA LEU A 130 -17.90 -0.22 10.03
C LEU A 130 -17.68 1.30 9.98
N PRO A 131 -18.69 2.14 10.24
CA PRO A 131 -18.59 3.59 10.08
C PRO A 131 -17.45 4.24 10.87
N ASP A 132 -16.79 5.23 10.25
CA ASP A 132 -15.73 6.07 10.85
C ASP A 132 -14.45 5.30 11.23
N THR A 133 -14.16 4.17 10.58
CA THR A 133 -12.98 3.33 10.92
C THR A 133 -11.95 3.14 9.80
N ASP A 134 -12.22 3.62 8.59
CA ASP A 134 -11.35 3.45 7.42
C ASP A 134 -10.71 4.78 6.96
N GLY A 135 -10.67 5.78 7.83
CA GLY A 135 -10.18 7.12 7.48
C GLY A 135 -11.06 7.84 6.44
N GLY A 136 -12.32 7.44 6.29
CA GLY A 136 -13.27 8.02 5.34
C GLY A 136 -13.12 7.49 3.92
N ALA A 137 -12.48 6.33 3.72
CA ALA A 137 -12.31 5.72 2.41
C ALA A 137 -13.66 5.41 1.75
N HIS A 138 -14.54 4.72 2.46
CA HIS A 138 -15.87 4.36 1.98
C HIS A 138 -16.70 5.58 1.57
N PRO A 139 -16.93 6.61 2.41
CA PRO A 139 -17.72 7.78 2.00
C PRO A 139 -17.09 8.55 0.83
N ARG A 140 -15.75 8.63 0.71
CA ARG A 140 -15.10 9.24 -0.46
C ARG A 140 -15.36 8.44 -1.73
N ALA A 141 -15.35 7.11 -1.66
CA ALA A 141 -15.65 6.25 -2.79
C ALA A 141 -17.11 6.43 -3.25
N LEU A 142 -18.06 6.49 -2.31
CA LEU A 142 -19.46 6.78 -2.64
C LEU A 142 -19.62 8.15 -3.30
N GLU A 143 -18.94 9.17 -2.79
CA GLU A 143 -18.92 10.51 -3.39
C GLU A 143 -18.36 10.49 -4.82
N ARG A 144 -17.22 9.82 -5.06
CA ARG A 144 -16.61 9.67 -6.40
C ARG A 144 -17.54 8.95 -7.38
N LEU A 145 -18.23 7.91 -6.91
CA LEU A 145 -19.15 7.10 -7.72
C LEU A 145 -20.53 7.77 -7.89
N GLY A 146 -20.82 8.85 -7.16
CA GLY A 146 -22.11 9.53 -7.20
C GLY A 146 -23.26 8.70 -6.60
N VAL A 147 -22.94 7.80 -5.69
CA VAL A 147 -23.86 6.84 -5.05
C VAL A 147 -24.34 7.42 -3.73
N ASN A 148 -25.65 7.56 -3.54
CA ASN A 148 -26.20 8.30 -2.40
C ASN A 148 -27.42 7.64 -1.76
N ASP A 149 -28.11 6.73 -2.47
CA ASP A 149 -29.31 6.06 -2.00
C ASP A 149 -29.03 4.58 -1.69
N PRO A 150 -29.56 4.00 -0.60
CA PRO A 150 -29.38 2.57 -0.26
C PRO A 150 -29.85 1.57 -1.33
N GLU A 151 -30.77 2.01 -2.21
CA GLU A 151 -31.29 1.23 -3.34
C GLU A 151 -30.43 1.38 -4.61
N ASP A 152 -29.44 2.28 -4.59
CA ASP A 152 -28.47 2.39 -5.67
C ASP A 152 -27.70 1.08 -5.82
N THR A 153 -27.20 0.86 -7.03
CA THR A 153 -26.31 -0.25 -7.32
C THR A 153 -24.98 0.30 -7.82
N VAL A 154 -23.92 -0.47 -7.64
CA VAL A 154 -22.60 -0.25 -8.24
C VAL A 154 -22.19 -1.51 -8.99
N THR A 155 -21.30 -1.39 -9.95
CA THR A 155 -20.66 -2.56 -10.56
C THR A 155 -19.66 -3.15 -9.57
N LEU A 156 -19.41 -4.45 -9.68
CA LEU A 156 -18.36 -5.07 -8.88
C LEU A 156 -16.99 -4.44 -9.16
N ASP A 157 -16.73 -4.03 -10.40
CA ASP A 157 -15.48 -3.33 -10.75
C ASP A 157 -15.38 -1.93 -10.13
N GLU A 158 -16.50 -1.20 -10.01
CA GLU A 158 -16.54 0.07 -9.26
C GLU A 158 -16.23 -0.14 -7.77
N MET A 159 -16.76 -1.20 -7.14
CA MET A 159 -16.40 -1.57 -5.77
C MET A 159 -14.90 -1.89 -5.67
N VAL A 160 -14.35 -2.68 -6.58
CA VAL A 160 -12.91 -3.00 -6.60
C VAL A 160 -12.07 -1.75 -6.81
N SER A 161 -12.53 -0.79 -7.63
CA SER A 161 -11.85 0.50 -7.77
C SER A 161 -11.80 1.25 -6.43
N ALA A 162 -12.86 1.21 -5.61
CA ALA A 162 -12.89 1.82 -4.29
C ALA A 162 -11.89 1.20 -3.31
N MET A 163 -11.70 -0.12 -3.39
CA MET A 163 -10.71 -0.86 -2.60
C MET A 163 -9.27 -0.42 -2.89
N ILE A 164 -8.98 -0.01 -4.13
CA ILE A 164 -7.62 0.34 -4.55
C ILE A 164 -7.36 1.84 -4.47
N GLN A 165 -8.28 2.67 -4.94
CA GLN A 165 -8.11 4.12 -5.01
C GLN A 165 -8.29 4.79 -3.65
N GLU A 166 -9.43 4.58 -2.99
CA GLU A 166 -9.71 5.14 -1.66
C GLU A 166 -9.24 4.26 -0.51
N SER A 167 -8.90 3.00 -0.80
CA SER A 167 -8.59 1.99 0.21
C SER A 167 -9.80 1.58 1.05
N ASP A 168 -10.97 1.45 0.43
CA ASP A 168 -12.19 0.96 1.10
C ASP A 168 -11.95 -0.36 1.84
N ASN A 169 -12.41 -0.44 3.11
CA ASN A 169 -12.21 -1.61 3.97
C ASN A 169 -13.30 -2.68 3.84
N ALA A 170 -14.46 -2.36 3.27
CA ALA A 170 -15.58 -3.28 3.14
C ALA A 170 -15.43 -4.23 1.95
N VAL A 171 -14.86 -3.76 0.84
CA VAL A 171 -14.70 -4.55 -0.40
C VAL A 171 -13.82 -5.81 -0.21
N PRO A 172 -12.68 -5.79 0.51
CA PRO A 172 -11.89 -7.00 0.75
C PRO A 172 -12.69 -8.12 1.42
N ASP A 173 -13.46 -7.79 2.46
CA ASP A 173 -14.28 -8.78 3.17
C ASP A 173 -15.46 -9.27 2.33
N TYR A 174 -16.07 -8.38 1.53
CA TYR A 174 -17.06 -8.77 0.53
C TYR A 174 -16.49 -9.78 -0.46
N LEU A 175 -15.31 -9.52 -1.02
CA LEU A 175 -14.64 -10.42 -1.96
C LEU A 175 -14.24 -11.74 -1.29
N ARG A 176 -13.73 -11.70 -0.06
CA ARG A 176 -13.36 -12.88 0.71
C ARG A 176 -14.57 -13.77 0.99
N ASP A 177 -15.70 -13.20 1.41
CA ASP A 177 -16.95 -13.95 1.65
C ASP A 177 -17.45 -14.61 0.35
N ARG A 178 -17.34 -13.89 -0.77
CA ARG A 178 -17.84 -14.34 -2.07
C ARG A 178 -16.96 -15.40 -2.74
N LEU A 179 -15.65 -15.22 -2.72
CA LEU A 179 -14.66 -16.08 -3.39
C LEU A 179 -14.14 -17.22 -2.49
N GLY A 180 -14.13 -17.00 -1.18
CA GLY A 180 -13.57 -17.91 -0.19
C GLY A 180 -12.04 -17.87 -0.12
N ASP A 181 -11.51 -18.31 1.03
CA ASP A 181 -10.08 -18.27 1.34
C ASP A 181 -9.18 -18.98 0.32
N ALA A 182 -9.69 -20.04 -0.33
CA ALA A 182 -8.94 -20.79 -1.34
C ALA A 182 -8.58 -19.94 -2.56
N ALA A 183 -9.52 -19.14 -3.07
CA ALA A 183 -9.30 -18.29 -4.23
C ALA A 183 -8.24 -17.21 -3.93
N LEU A 184 -8.25 -16.65 -2.71
CA LEU A 184 -7.27 -15.65 -2.28
C LEU A 184 -5.87 -16.28 -2.14
N ARG A 185 -5.77 -17.48 -1.57
CA ARG A 185 -4.49 -18.22 -1.49
C ARG A 185 -3.93 -18.58 -2.85
N GLU A 186 -4.79 -19.03 -3.77
CA GLU A 186 -4.37 -19.33 -5.14
C GLU A 186 -3.89 -18.09 -5.88
N ALA A 187 -4.55 -16.94 -5.70
CA ALA A 187 -4.11 -15.69 -6.29
C ALA A 187 -2.77 -15.21 -5.71
N ALA A 188 -2.58 -15.31 -4.39
CA ALA A 188 -1.30 -15.00 -3.75
C ALA A 188 -0.18 -15.91 -4.29
N ALA A 189 -0.39 -17.22 -4.33
CA ALA A 189 0.59 -18.20 -4.82
C ALA A 189 0.93 -17.97 -6.31
N GLN A 190 -0.05 -17.59 -7.13
CA GLN A 190 0.16 -17.24 -8.54
C GLN A 190 1.10 -16.02 -8.70
N GLY A 191 1.13 -15.11 -7.72
CA GLY A 191 2.08 -14.01 -7.65
C GLY A 191 3.35 -14.30 -6.84
N GLY A 192 3.59 -15.53 -6.40
CA GLY A 192 4.79 -15.92 -5.65
C GLY A 192 4.67 -15.86 -4.13
N TRP A 193 3.46 -15.79 -3.58
CA TRP A 193 3.19 -15.80 -2.13
C TRP A 193 2.43 -17.07 -1.71
N ASP A 194 3.17 -18.14 -1.37
CA ASP A 194 2.64 -19.50 -1.21
C ASP A 194 1.94 -19.80 0.13
N ASP A 195 2.24 -19.04 1.20
CA ASP A 195 1.73 -19.29 2.56
C ASP A 195 0.74 -18.22 3.06
N PHE A 196 0.05 -17.58 2.11
CA PHE A 196 -0.89 -16.51 2.39
C PHE A 196 -2.03 -16.95 3.32
N THR A 197 -2.28 -16.16 4.36
CA THR A 197 -3.46 -16.29 5.21
C THR A 197 -4.37 -15.10 4.95
N PRO A 198 -5.59 -15.32 4.40
CA PRO A 198 -6.54 -14.24 4.14
C PRO A 198 -6.90 -13.47 5.42
N PRO A 199 -6.61 -12.16 5.50
CA PRO A 199 -7.01 -11.33 6.63
C PRO A 199 -8.47 -10.91 6.50
N THR A 200 -8.98 -10.21 7.51
CA THR A 200 -10.25 -9.47 7.45
C THR A 200 -10.08 -8.03 7.89
N MET A 201 -10.57 -7.08 7.12
CA MET A 201 -10.44 -5.66 7.48
C MET A 201 -11.45 -5.29 8.57
N LEU A 202 -12.72 -5.65 8.38
CA LEU A 202 -13.79 -5.47 9.33
C LEU A 202 -13.52 -6.21 10.64
N GLY A 203 -13.11 -7.48 10.56
CA GLY A 203 -12.80 -8.27 11.75
C GLY A 203 -11.64 -7.71 12.56
N ASN A 204 -10.59 -7.21 11.89
CA ASN A 204 -9.48 -6.54 12.56
C ASN A 204 -9.96 -5.26 13.27
N THR A 205 -10.79 -4.46 12.62
CA THR A 205 -11.36 -3.27 13.25
C THR A 205 -12.25 -3.61 14.44
N LEU A 206 -13.04 -4.68 14.36
CA LEU A 206 -13.82 -5.18 15.50
C LEU A 206 -12.91 -5.61 16.65
N ALA A 207 -11.77 -6.25 16.39
CA ALA A 207 -10.80 -6.63 17.42
C ALA A 207 -10.13 -5.44 18.13
N LEU A 208 -10.08 -4.26 17.51
CA LEU A 208 -9.63 -3.04 18.19
C LEU A 208 -10.61 -2.64 19.30
N LEU A 209 -11.90 -2.87 19.06
CA LEU A 209 -13.02 -2.51 19.94
C LEU A 209 -13.31 -3.60 20.98
N ASP A 210 -13.20 -4.86 20.59
CA ASP A 210 -13.42 -6.04 21.41
C ASP A 210 -12.12 -6.88 21.50
N PRO A 211 -11.34 -6.72 22.58
CA PRO A 211 -10.07 -7.43 22.74
C PRO A 211 -10.23 -8.94 22.99
N THR A 212 -11.46 -9.45 23.09
CA THR A 212 -11.70 -10.90 23.15
C THR A 212 -11.60 -11.57 21.78
N LEU A 213 -11.54 -10.79 20.70
CA LEU A 213 -11.24 -11.26 19.35
C LEU A 213 -9.72 -11.25 19.12
N ASP A 214 -9.05 -12.36 19.45
CA ASP A 214 -7.59 -12.45 19.52
C ASP A 214 -6.95 -13.48 18.56
N ASP A 215 -7.74 -14.04 17.63
CA ASP A 215 -7.27 -14.92 16.57
C ASP A 215 -7.99 -14.68 15.23
N SER A 216 -7.37 -15.11 14.12
CA SER A 216 -7.86 -14.94 12.75
C SER A 216 -9.25 -15.55 12.49
N SER A 217 -9.59 -16.67 13.12
CA SER A 217 -10.90 -17.30 12.96
C SER A 217 -11.97 -16.49 13.67
N ALA A 218 -11.69 -16.06 14.91
CA ALA A 218 -12.61 -15.27 15.71
C ALA A 218 -12.94 -13.93 15.04
N VAL A 219 -11.94 -13.23 14.52
CA VAL A 219 -12.17 -11.96 13.81
C VAL A 219 -12.98 -12.15 12.53
N TRP A 220 -12.79 -13.25 11.79
CA TRP A 220 -13.57 -13.53 10.59
C TRP A 220 -15.01 -13.93 10.90
N ASP A 221 -15.22 -14.73 11.95
CA ASP A 221 -16.56 -15.04 12.45
C ASP A 221 -17.31 -13.78 12.89
N ALA A 222 -16.63 -12.87 13.59
CA ALA A 222 -17.18 -11.58 13.99
C ALA A 222 -17.54 -10.69 12.78
N ALA A 223 -16.68 -10.62 11.77
CA ALA A 223 -16.94 -9.87 10.53
C ALA A 223 -18.19 -10.40 9.80
N ARG A 224 -18.32 -11.72 9.65
CA ARG A 224 -19.50 -12.34 9.03
C ARG A 224 -20.76 -12.13 9.85
N ARG A 225 -20.66 -12.18 11.18
CA ARG A 225 -21.79 -11.85 12.07
C ARG A 225 -22.20 -10.39 11.89
N TYR A 226 -21.25 -9.45 11.85
CA TYR A 226 -21.53 -8.04 11.61
C TYR A 226 -22.22 -7.81 10.26
N ALA A 227 -21.80 -8.51 9.22
CA ALA A 227 -22.44 -8.42 7.90
C ALA A 227 -23.88 -8.96 7.88
N SER A 228 -24.19 -9.98 8.68
CA SER A 228 -25.47 -10.71 8.62
C SER A 228 -26.48 -10.36 9.74
N ASP A 229 -26.03 -9.77 10.85
CA ASP A 229 -26.84 -9.47 12.03
C ASP A 229 -26.90 -7.95 12.30
N PRO A 230 -28.00 -7.27 11.91
CA PRO A 230 -28.18 -5.85 12.18
C PRO A 230 -28.17 -5.48 13.66
N ALA A 231 -28.56 -6.39 14.56
CA ALA A 231 -28.54 -6.10 16.00
C ALA A 231 -27.10 -6.08 16.52
N TYR A 232 -26.27 -7.04 16.10
CA TYR A 232 -24.85 -7.06 16.42
C TYR A 232 -24.11 -5.85 15.82
N ARG A 233 -24.49 -5.39 14.62
CA ARG A 233 -23.97 -4.15 14.02
C ARG A 233 -24.19 -2.92 14.92
N VAL A 234 -25.40 -2.78 15.48
CA VAL A 234 -25.74 -1.69 16.39
C VAL A 234 -24.97 -1.78 17.70
N GLU A 235 -24.71 -2.99 18.21
CA GLU A 235 -23.92 -3.24 19.41
C GLU A 235 -22.43 -2.90 19.21
N ALA A 236 -21.84 -3.34 18.10
CA ALA A 236 -20.43 -3.15 17.79
C ALA A 236 -20.02 -1.67 17.81
N VAL A 237 -20.85 -0.78 17.24
CA VAL A 237 -20.58 0.67 17.20
C VAL A 237 -20.69 1.39 18.56
N GLN A 238 -21.12 0.71 19.63
CA GLN A 238 -21.19 1.30 20.98
C GLN A 238 -19.88 1.16 21.76
N HIS A 239 -18.94 0.34 21.28
CA HIS A 239 -17.68 0.11 21.98
C HIS A 239 -16.77 1.34 21.88
N PRO A 240 -16.16 1.79 22.99
CA PRO A 240 -15.28 2.96 22.96
C PRO A 240 -13.98 2.64 22.22
N VAL A 241 -13.43 3.69 21.59
CA VAL A 241 -12.08 3.63 21.01
C VAL A 241 -11.07 3.40 22.14
N PRO A 242 -10.08 2.52 21.94
CA PRO A 242 -9.04 2.28 22.94
C PRO A 242 -8.14 3.48 23.19
N GLU A 243 -7.68 3.65 24.43
CA GLU A 243 -6.66 4.66 24.77
C GLU A 243 -5.28 4.30 24.21
N ASP A 244 -4.96 3.01 24.07
CA ASP A 244 -3.68 2.47 23.58
C ASP A 244 -3.73 2.04 22.10
N LEU A 245 -4.31 2.88 21.24
CA LEU A 245 -4.64 2.52 19.85
C LEU A 245 -3.45 1.96 19.05
N PHE A 246 -2.27 2.58 19.10
CA PHE A 246 -1.08 2.10 18.38
C PHE A 246 -0.69 0.66 18.80
N ALA A 247 -0.68 0.39 20.10
CA ALA A 247 -0.34 -0.94 20.62
C ALA A 247 -1.40 -2.00 20.27
N ARG A 248 -2.68 -1.62 20.21
CA ARG A 248 -3.75 -2.53 19.77
C ARG A 248 -3.69 -2.81 18.28
N VAL A 249 -3.45 -1.77 17.48
CA VAL A 249 -3.28 -1.88 16.03
C VAL A 249 -2.15 -2.84 15.70
N ASP A 250 -0.97 -2.66 16.30
CA ASP A 250 0.18 -3.54 16.10
C ASP A 250 -0.16 -4.99 16.47
N ARG A 251 -0.75 -5.22 17.64
CA ARG A 251 -1.18 -6.56 18.10
C ARG A 251 -2.13 -7.23 17.11
N VAL A 252 -3.18 -6.51 16.70
CA VAL A 252 -4.22 -7.05 15.80
C VAL A 252 -3.64 -7.40 14.45
N GLN A 253 -2.86 -6.49 13.86
CA GLN A 253 -2.25 -6.75 12.56
C GLN A 253 -1.27 -7.92 12.62
N ARG A 254 -0.51 -8.08 13.71
CA ARG A 254 0.46 -9.19 13.84
C ARG A 254 -0.17 -10.59 13.83
N PHE A 255 -1.40 -10.75 14.32
CA PHE A 255 -2.02 -12.07 14.32
C PHE A 255 -2.81 -12.38 13.04
N ASP A 256 -3.32 -11.38 12.32
CA ASP A 256 -4.22 -11.62 11.16
C ASP A 256 -3.69 -11.09 9.83
N ASN A 257 -2.94 -9.98 9.81
CA ASN A 257 -2.60 -9.24 8.60
C ASN A 257 -1.10 -8.95 8.50
N THR A 258 -0.31 -10.01 8.27
CA THR A 258 1.13 -9.92 8.06
C THR A 258 1.57 -10.50 6.73
N GLY A 259 2.68 -9.99 6.22
CA GLY A 259 3.45 -10.52 5.11
C GLY A 259 4.83 -9.88 5.08
N SER A 260 5.59 -10.09 4.03
CA SER A 260 6.97 -9.62 3.89
C SER A 260 7.16 -8.67 2.71
N ALA A 261 8.29 -7.95 2.70
CA ALA A 261 8.64 -7.11 1.57
C ALA A 261 8.88 -7.94 0.30
N ALA A 262 9.44 -9.14 0.43
CA ALA A 262 9.64 -10.07 -0.67
C ALA A 262 8.31 -10.56 -1.27
N GLU A 263 7.32 -10.90 -0.43
CA GLU A 263 5.99 -11.36 -0.86
C GLU A 263 5.24 -10.26 -1.62
N LEU A 264 5.23 -9.03 -1.09
CA LEU A 264 4.65 -7.87 -1.79
C LEU A 264 5.39 -7.55 -3.08
N THR A 265 6.73 -7.62 -3.07
CA THR A 265 7.57 -7.41 -4.27
C THR A 265 7.21 -8.41 -5.36
N ALA A 266 7.13 -9.70 -5.03
CA ALA A 266 6.83 -10.76 -5.98
C ALA A 266 5.45 -10.56 -6.63
N LEU A 267 4.42 -10.32 -5.83
CA LEU A 267 3.05 -10.17 -6.32
C LEU A 267 2.89 -8.89 -7.18
N HIS A 268 3.39 -7.75 -6.69
CA HIS A 268 3.33 -6.51 -7.46
C HIS A 268 4.08 -6.63 -8.79
N ARG A 269 5.30 -7.19 -8.76
CA ARG A 269 6.10 -7.39 -9.97
C ARG A 269 5.41 -8.30 -10.96
N ALA A 270 4.84 -9.43 -10.50
CA ALA A 270 4.15 -10.37 -11.36
C ALA A 270 2.96 -9.72 -12.08
N ILE A 271 2.21 -8.84 -11.40
CA ILE A 271 1.12 -8.08 -12.02
C ILE A 271 1.66 -7.08 -13.04
N ALA A 272 2.73 -6.36 -12.71
CA ALA A 272 3.31 -5.33 -13.56
C ALA A 272 3.91 -5.90 -14.85
N ASP A 273 4.72 -6.98 -14.74
CA ASP A 273 5.45 -7.59 -15.86
C ASP A 273 4.63 -8.63 -16.65
N GLY A 274 3.41 -8.91 -16.19
CA GLY A 274 2.48 -9.83 -16.82
C GLY A 274 2.75 -11.31 -16.51
N SER A 275 3.78 -11.65 -15.73
CA SER A 275 4.06 -13.03 -15.32
C SER A 275 3.00 -13.60 -14.37
N PHE A 276 2.15 -12.76 -13.76
CA PHE A 276 0.96 -13.19 -13.04
C PHE A 276 0.02 -13.98 -13.95
N GLY A 277 -0.04 -13.71 -15.27
CA GLY A 277 -0.87 -14.45 -16.21
C GLY A 277 -2.35 -14.01 -16.20
N ALA A 278 -3.28 -14.97 -16.21
CA ALA A 278 -4.71 -14.68 -16.36
C ALA A 278 -5.23 -13.79 -15.21
N GLY A 279 -5.80 -12.64 -15.56
CA GLY A 279 -6.23 -11.59 -14.63
C GLY A 279 -5.20 -10.50 -14.38
N GLY A 280 -3.93 -10.70 -14.75
CA GLY A 280 -2.85 -9.74 -14.50
C GLY A 280 -3.10 -8.36 -15.12
N ASP A 281 -3.58 -8.31 -16.36
CA ASP A 281 -3.88 -7.04 -17.05
C ASP A 281 -4.96 -6.23 -16.33
N LEU A 282 -6.04 -6.89 -15.85
CA LEU A 282 -7.11 -6.22 -15.10
C LEU A 282 -6.63 -5.74 -13.74
N ALA A 283 -5.85 -6.57 -13.01
CA ALA A 283 -5.24 -6.15 -11.76
C ALA A 283 -4.30 -4.95 -11.97
N ARG A 284 -3.48 -4.96 -13.03
CA ARG A 284 -2.60 -3.85 -13.38
C ARG A 284 -3.37 -2.58 -13.69
N THR A 285 -4.50 -2.65 -14.41
CA THR A 285 -5.36 -1.46 -14.66
C THR A 285 -5.85 -0.81 -13.38
N HIS A 286 -6.21 -1.61 -12.36
CA HIS A 286 -6.61 -1.07 -11.06
C HIS A 286 -5.44 -0.48 -10.27
N LEU A 287 -4.24 -1.07 -10.34
CA LEU A 287 -3.05 -0.54 -9.68
C LEU A 287 -2.49 0.72 -10.37
N GLU A 288 -2.53 0.76 -11.71
CA GLU A 288 -2.10 1.88 -12.57
C GLU A 288 -3.29 2.80 -12.94
N TRP A 289 -4.21 3.03 -12.00
CA TRP A 289 -5.46 3.75 -12.26
C TRP A 289 -5.26 5.25 -12.59
N GLN A 290 -4.10 5.82 -12.28
CA GLN A 290 -3.71 7.18 -12.69
C GLN A 290 -2.63 7.14 -13.76
N PRO A 291 -2.60 8.15 -14.66
CA PRO A 291 -1.40 8.41 -15.45
C PRO A 291 -0.18 8.57 -14.55
N SER A 292 0.97 8.05 -14.98
CA SER A 292 2.21 8.18 -14.22
C SER A 292 2.52 9.66 -13.92
N PRO A 293 2.63 10.05 -12.65
CA PRO A 293 3.08 11.39 -12.27
C PRO A 293 4.61 11.52 -12.36
N VAL A 294 5.33 10.42 -12.59
CA VAL A 294 6.80 10.37 -12.54
C VAL A 294 7.38 10.34 -13.96
N PRO A 295 8.20 11.33 -14.36
CA PRO A 295 8.83 11.35 -15.68
C PRO A 295 9.63 10.08 -15.97
N GLY A 296 9.46 9.52 -17.17
CA GLY A 296 10.18 8.31 -17.60
C GLY A 296 9.44 6.99 -17.34
N PHE A 297 8.25 7.04 -16.74
CA PHE A 297 7.37 5.88 -16.59
C PHE A 297 6.05 6.03 -17.32
N GLU A 298 5.63 4.95 -17.95
CA GLU A 298 4.34 4.79 -18.60
C GLU A 298 3.24 4.50 -17.57
N GLY A 299 3.57 3.75 -16.51
CA GLY A 299 2.62 3.32 -15.49
C GLY A 299 3.26 3.24 -14.10
N VAL A 300 2.49 3.64 -13.08
CA VAL A 300 2.87 3.49 -11.67
C VAL A 300 1.78 2.68 -10.97
N GLY A 301 2.09 1.44 -10.66
CA GLY A 301 1.23 0.55 -9.90
C GLY A 301 1.46 0.74 -8.41
N PHE A 302 0.40 1.01 -7.65
CA PHE A 302 0.55 1.33 -6.22
C PHE A 302 -0.52 0.68 -5.36
N LYS A 303 -0.10 0.10 -4.23
CA LYS A 303 -0.97 -0.11 -3.08
C LYS A 303 -0.16 -0.01 -1.78
N GLY A 304 -0.46 1.01 -0.99
CA GLY A 304 0.04 1.15 0.36
C GLY A 304 -0.95 0.76 1.46
N GLY A 305 -0.50 0.91 2.69
CA GLY A 305 -1.24 0.69 3.92
C GLY A 305 -0.76 1.64 5.01
N SER A 306 -1.71 2.25 5.72
CA SER A 306 -1.44 3.15 6.82
C SER A 306 -2.40 2.87 7.96
N LEU A 307 -1.84 2.57 9.12
CA LEU A 307 -2.54 2.44 10.40
C LEU A 307 -1.62 3.05 11.48
N PRO A 308 -2.16 3.50 12.63
CA PRO A 308 -1.34 4.07 13.71
C PRO A 308 -0.06 3.26 14.00
N GLY A 309 1.11 3.83 13.66
CA GLY A 309 2.42 3.22 13.88
C GLY A 309 2.90 2.23 12.80
N ILE A 310 2.12 2.04 11.73
CA ILE A 310 2.39 1.12 10.62
C ILE A 310 2.28 1.90 9.31
N LEU A 311 3.30 1.77 8.47
CA LEU A 311 3.34 2.35 7.14
C LEU A 311 3.90 1.30 6.16
N THR A 312 3.14 0.98 5.13
CA THR A 312 3.53 0.02 4.11
C THR A 312 3.32 0.64 2.74
N ASP A 313 4.31 0.55 1.86
CA ASP A 313 4.16 0.93 0.45
C ASP A 313 4.74 -0.17 -0.43
N ALA A 314 4.00 -0.48 -1.50
CA ALA A 314 4.48 -1.32 -2.58
C ALA A 314 4.17 -0.63 -3.91
N VAL A 315 5.22 -0.38 -4.67
CA VAL A 315 5.18 0.43 -5.90
C VAL A 315 5.90 -0.31 -7.01
N THR A 316 5.29 -0.32 -8.19
CA THR A 316 5.94 -0.74 -9.44
C THR A 316 5.96 0.42 -10.40
N PHE A 317 7.08 0.62 -11.07
CA PHE A 317 7.23 1.66 -12.08
C PHE A 317 7.61 1.03 -13.42
N ARG A 318 6.71 1.12 -14.39
CA ARG A 318 6.86 0.53 -15.72
C ARG A 318 7.34 1.57 -16.72
N ARG A 319 8.46 1.32 -17.39
CA ARG A 319 9.08 2.23 -18.37
C ARG A 319 8.65 1.90 -19.80
N ASP A 320 8.80 2.87 -20.69
CA ASP A 320 8.48 2.73 -22.12
C ASP A 320 9.33 1.66 -22.83
N ASP A 321 10.51 1.34 -22.28
CA ASP A 321 11.39 0.28 -22.80
C ASP A 321 11.04 -1.13 -22.29
N GLY A 322 10.00 -1.24 -21.46
CA GLY A 322 9.53 -2.49 -20.86
C GLY A 322 10.24 -2.90 -19.58
N THR A 323 11.24 -2.13 -19.11
CA THR A 323 11.85 -2.36 -17.79
C THR A 323 10.88 -1.97 -16.68
N ILE A 324 10.95 -2.69 -15.56
CA ILE A 324 10.07 -2.48 -14.41
C ILE A 324 10.93 -2.38 -13.16
N ALA A 325 10.81 -1.26 -12.45
CA ALA A 325 11.31 -1.12 -11.10
C ALA A 325 10.23 -1.55 -10.10
N THR A 326 10.62 -2.14 -8.98
CA THR A 326 9.73 -2.50 -7.87
C THR A 326 10.36 -2.03 -6.56
N THR A 327 9.62 -1.27 -5.77
CA THR A 327 10.08 -0.78 -4.46
C THR A 327 9.02 -1.02 -3.40
N VAL A 328 9.44 -1.62 -2.29
CA VAL A 328 8.57 -2.01 -1.18
C VAL A 328 9.23 -1.59 0.13
N MET A 329 8.44 -0.98 1.02
CA MET A 329 8.84 -0.65 2.39
C MET A 329 7.72 -1.04 3.35
N LEU A 330 8.08 -1.73 4.42
CA LEU A 330 7.20 -2.04 5.56
C LEU A 330 7.86 -1.44 6.79
N ALA A 331 7.23 -0.46 7.42
CA ALA A 331 7.63 0.11 8.70
C ALA A 331 6.55 -0.19 9.73
N SER A 332 6.95 -0.70 10.90
CA SER A 332 6.03 -0.95 12.01
C SER A 332 6.61 -0.46 13.33
N GLY A 333 5.76 -0.17 14.31
CA GLY A 333 6.20 0.38 15.60
C GLY A 333 6.76 1.79 15.51
N MET A 334 6.37 2.57 14.51
CA MET A 334 6.75 3.98 14.40
C MET A 334 6.22 4.76 15.62
N SER A 335 7.00 5.74 16.08
CA SER A 335 6.53 6.68 17.09
C SER A 335 5.37 7.53 16.54
N ASP A 336 4.50 8.05 17.41
CA ASP A 336 3.42 8.95 17.00
C ASP A 336 3.92 10.14 16.17
N SER A 337 5.09 10.69 16.52
CA SER A 337 5.69 11.83 15.80
C SER A 337 6.23 11.44 14.44
N ASP A 338 6.91 10.30 14.33
CA ASP A 338 7.46 9.83 13.04
C ASP A 338 6.32 9.44 12.10
N TYR A 339 5.32 8.74 12.62
CA TYR A 339 4.14 8.36 11.86
C TYR A 339 3.39 9.60 11.35
N ALA A 340 3.14 10.59 12.21
CA ALA A 340 2.49 11.82 11.80
C ALA A 340 3.33 12.60 10.76
N GLY A 341 4.64 12.73 10.98
CA GLY A 341 5.54 13.42 10.05
C GLY A 341 5.67 12.72 8.69
N ALA A 342 5.66 11.39 8.68
CA ALA A 342 5.67 10.59 7.46
C ALA A 342 4.41 10.79 6.61
N LEU A 343 3.24 10.91 7.26
CA LEU A 343 1.95 11.13 6.61
C LEU A 343 1.70 12.59 6.23
N GLU A 344 2.36 13.54 6.88
CA GLU A 344 2.32 14.94 6.48
C GLU A 344 3.17 15.18 5.22
N SER A 345 4.35 14.56 5.15
CA SER A 345 5.33 14.81 4.09
C SER A 345 5.21 13.87 2.88
N PHE A 346 4.80 12.62 3.08
CA PHE A 346 4.90 11.54 2.09
C PHE A 346 6.33 11.30 1.55
N ALA A 347 7.36 11.76 2.25
CA ALA A 347 8.73 11.71 1.76
C ALA A 347 9.33 10.30 1.62
N HIS A 348 8.73 9.29 2.27
CA HIS A 348 9.07 7.89 2.06
C HIS A 348 8.73 7.42 0.65
N GLN A 349 7.63 7.91 0.05
CA GLN A 349 7.27 7.59 -1.33
C GLN A 349 8.21 8.27 -2.31
N GLU A 350 8.65 9.49 -2.01
CA GLU A 350 9.70 10.17 -2.78
C GLU A 350 11.03 9.40 -2.72
N MET A 351 11.40 8.90 -1.54
CA MET A 351 12.58 8.05 -1.35
C MET A 351 12.50 6.76 -2.18
N LEU A 352 11.35 6.08 -2.17
CA LEU A 352 11.12 4.86 -2.97
C LEU A 352 11.15 5.15 -4.48
N ALA A 353 10.60 6.29 -4.92
CA ALA A 353 10.66 6.70 -6.32
C ALA A 353 12.09 7.10 -6.73
N ALA A 354 12.86 7.76 -5.86
CA ALA A 354 14.25 8.08 -6.11
C ALA A 354 15.10 6.81 -6.21
N ALA A 355 14.94 5.86 -5.28
CA ALA A 355 15.63 4.57 -5.31
C ALA A 355 15.34 3.75 -6.58
N ALA A 356 14.15 3.90 -7.16
CA ALA A 356 13.77 3.25 -8.41
C ALA A 356 14.43 3.86 -9.66
N ASN A 357 14.89 5.12 -9.62
CA ASN A 357 15.28 5.90 -10.80
C ASN A 357 16.68 6.47 -10.81
N ASP A 358 17.25 6.67 -9.63
CA ASP A 358 18.54 7.28 -9.44
C ASP A 358 19.48 6.23 -8.84
N PRO A 359 20.36 5.62 -9.66
CA PRO A 359 21.34 4.66 -9.18
C PRO A 359 22.26 5.22 -8.09
N ASP A 360 22.56 6.52 -8.11
CA ASP A 360 23.37 7.16 -7.07
C ASP A 360 22.58 7.26 -5.76
N PHE A 361 21.28 7.53 -5.82
CA PHE A 361 20.41 7.52 -4.64
C PHE A 361 20.29 6.10 -4.04
N LEU A 362 20.09 5.08 -4.88
CA LEU A 362 20.07 3.69 -4.44
C LEU A 362 21.40 3.26 -3.80
N GLU A 363 22.53 3.65 -4.39
CA GLU A 363 23.85 3.37 -3.82
C GLU A 363 24.04 4.05 -2.46
N ARG A 364 23.46 5.24 -2.25
CA ARG A 364 23.48 5.91 -0.96
C ARG A 364 22.66 5.21 0.11
N ILE A 365 21.54 4.58 -0.25
CA ILE A 365 20.82 3.68 0.66
C ILE A 365 21.72 2.50 1.03
N ARG A 366 22.35 1.83 0.05
CA ARG A 366 23.26 0.70 0.32
C ARG A 366 24.42 1.08 1.22
N CYS A 367 25.02 2.25 0.99
CA CYS A 367 26.15 2.75 1.77
C CYS A 367 25.80 3.06 3.23
N ALA A 368 24.54 3.32 3.55
CA ALA A 368 24.10 3.71 4.88
C ALA A 368 23.78 2.53 5.81
N MET A 369 23.70 1.30 5.29
CA MET A 369 23.31 0.06 5.99
C MET A 369 24.47 -0.92 6.16
#